data_AF-A0AAQ4E0C3-F1
#
_entry.id   AF-A0AAQ4E0C3-F1
#
_cell.length_a   1.000
_cell.length_b   1.000
_cell.length_c   1.000
_cell.angle_alpha   90.00
_cell.angle_beta   90.00
_cell.angle_gamma   90.00
#
_symmetry.space_group_name_H-M   'P 1'
#
loop_
_entity.id
_entity.type
_entity.pdbx_description
1 polymer ?
#
loop_
_entity_poly.entity_id
_entity_poly.type
_entity_poly.pdbx_seq_one_letter_code
_entity_poly.pdbx_strand_id
1 'polypeptide(L)'
;MECDALRSSFSGLRAEDQLRILEEVFLALASKVATFNSEERYAVLMLNKIQLTPGLDYDITARSVIGRPTLPSSDPSAETVLATHALVFMLGGIASRWKQSVTYHLTADE
;
A
#
# COMPACT_ATOMS: atom_id res chain seq x y z
N MET A 1 18.12 4.53 -4.15
CA MET A 1 17.72 3.13 -4.37
C MET A 1 17.07 3.07 -5.75
N GLU A 2 17.43 2.12 -6.62
CA GLU A 2 16.78 1.95 -7.93
C GLU A 2 15.39 1.31 -7.77
N CYS A 3 14.43 1.70 -8.62
CA CYS A 3 13.07 1.17 -8.61
C CYS A 3 12.98 -0.37 -8.71
N ASP A 4 13.91 -1.02 -9.41
CA ASP A 4 13.91 -2.47 -9.56
C ASP A 4 14.27 -3.19 -8.25
N ALA A 5 15.15 -2.59 -7.44
CA ALA A 5 15.50 -3.11 -6.11
C ALA A 5 14.31 -2.99 -5.13
N LEU A 6 13.47 -1.96 -5.28
CA LEU A 6 12.28 -1.77 -4.45
C LEU A 6 11.27 -2.92 -4.60
N ARG A 7 11.05 -3.43 -5.82
CA ARG A 7 10.17 -4.59 -6.03
C ARG A 7 10.64 -5.81 -5.23
N SER A 8 11.95 -6.05 -5.18
CA SER A 8 12.53 -7.12 -4.37
C SER A 8 12.42 -6.83 -2.86
N SER A 9 12.47 -5.57 -2.44
CA SER A 9 12.20 -5.20 -1.04
C SER A 9 10.75 -5.46 -0.65
N PHE A 10 9.79 -5.18 -1.54
CA PHE A 10 8.38 -5.49 -1.33
C PHE A 10 8.07 -6.98 -1.38
N SER A 11 8.87 -7.81 -2.07
CA SER A 11 8.69 -9.27 -1.99
C SER A 11 8.97 -9.83 -0.59
N GLY A 12 9.82 -9.18 0.22
CA GLY A 12 9.98 -9.54 1.64
C GLY A 12 8.75 -9.21 2.49
N LEU A 13 8.00 -8.18 2.10
CA LEU A 13 6.75 -7.76 2.76
C LEU A 13 5.53 -8.59 2.32
N ARG A 14 5.65 -9.45 1.31
CA ARG A 14 4.61 -10.41 0.90
C ARG A 14 4.50 -11.62 1.83
N ALA A 15 5.43 -11.79 2.78
CA ALA A 15 5.48 -12.96 3.66
C ALA A 15 4.34 -13.02 4.70
N GLU A 16 3.59 -11.93 4.86
CA GLU A 16 2.39 -11.86 5.68
C GLU A 16 1.20 -11.68 4.72
N ASP A 17 0.31 -12.67 4.63
CA ASP A 17 -0.80 -12.84 3.68
C ASP A 17 -1.82 -11.66 3.59
N GLN A 18 -1.54 -10.52 4.22
CA GLN A 18 -2.44 -9.38 4.36
C GLN A 18 -1.97 -8.12 3.59
N LEU A 19 -0.72 -8.03 3.15
CA LEU A 19 -0.23 -6.88 2.38
C LEU A 19 -0.55 -7.03 0.89
N ARG A 20 -1.66 -6.45 0.43
CA ARG A 20 -2.04 -6.44 -0.98
C ARG A 20 -1.30 -5.32 -1.72
N ILE A 21 -0.21 -5.69 -2.39
CA ILE A 21 0.45 -4.83 -3.37
C ILE A 21 -0.55 -4.49 -4.48
N LEU A 22 -0.64 -3.21 -4.85
CA LEU A 22 -1.42 -2.75 -6.00
C LEU A 22 -0.65 -3.11 -7.29
N GLU A 23 -0.73 -4.38 -7.72
CA GLU A 23 0.05 -4.91 -8.84
C GLU A 23 -0.16 -4.13 -10.14
N GLU A 24 -1.41 -3.79 -10.48
CA GLU A 24 -1.72 -3.00 -11.67
C GLU A 24 -1.05 -1.62 -11.63
N VAL A 25 -1.02 -1.00 -10.45
CA VAL A 25 -0.36 0.28 -10.24
C VAL A 25 1.15 0.14 -10.34
N PHE A 26 1.72 -0.96 -9.85
CA PHE A 26 3.14 -1.27 -10.02
C PHE A 26 3.51 -1.49 -11.48
N LEU A 27 2.67 -2.17 -12.27
CA LEU A 27 2.88 -2.35 -13.71
C LEU A 27 2.84 -1.02 -14.46
N ALA A 28 1.88 -0.15 -14.13
CA ALA A 28 1.81 1.20 -14.68
C ALA A 28 3.06 2.02 -14.29
N LEU A 29 3.51 1.92 -13.04
CA LEU A 29 4.73 2.58 -12.58
C LEU A 29 5.97 2.06 -13.30
N ALA A 30 6.11 0.74 -13.49
CA ALA A 30 7.22 0.15 -14.23
C ALA A 30 7.31 0.69 -15.67
N SER A 31 6.15 0.79 -16.34
CA SER A 31 6.07 1.37 -17.69
C SER A 31 6.51 2.83 -17.72
N LYS A 32 6.16 3.60 -16.70
CA LYS A 32 6.60 4.99 -16.55
C LYS A 32 8.10 5.11 -16.25
N VAL A 33 8.62 4.26 -15.37
CA VAL A 33 10.06 4.24 -15.01
C VAL A 33 10.92 3.82 -16.20
N ALA A 34 10.40 3.00 -17.12
CA ALA A 34 11.11 2.64 -18.34
C ALA A 34 11.42 3.86 -19.24
N THR A 35 10.64 4.94 -19.16
CA THR A 35 10.88 6.17 -19.92
C THR A 35 11.76 7.19 -19.18
N PHE A 36 12.19 6.89 -17.95
CA PHE A 36 12.97 7.79 -17.11
C PHE A 36 14.46 7.76 -17.46
N ASN A 37 15.08 8.93 -17.35
CA ASN A 37 16.53 9.04 -17.32
C ASN A 37 17.08 8.40 -16.03
N SER A 38 18.35 8.03 -16.02
CA SER A 38 18.98 7.31 -14.88
C SER A 38 18.76 8.01 -13.54
N GLU A 39 18.79 9.35 -13.52
CA GLU A 39 18.63 10.14 -12.30
C GLU A 39 17.19 10.16 -11.77
N GLU A 40 16.20 10.00 -12.64
CA GLU A 40 14.78 10.01 -12.30
C GLU A 40 14.31 8.66 -11.73
N ARG A 41 15.13 7.61 -11.85
CA ARG A 41 14.87 6.27 -11.29
C ARG A 41 15.14 6.17 -9.80
N TYR A 42 15.79 7.18 -9.22
CA TYR A 42 15.99 7.23 -7.78
C TYR A 42 14.68 7.62 -7.08
N ALA A 43 14.18 6.69 -6.27
CA ALA A 43 12.95 6.87 -5.51
C ALA A 43 13.18 6.70 -4.01
N VAL A 44 12.28 7.30 -3.23
CA VAL A 44 12.14 7.15 -1.79
C VAL A 44 10.83 6.44 -1.48
N LEU A 45 10.85 5.56 -0.48
CA LEU A 45 9.65 4.99 0.12
C LEU A 45 9.13 5.95 1.19
N MET A 46 7.88 6.38 1.06
CA MET A 46 7.19 7.25 2.00
C MET A 46 6.01 6.49 2.61
N LEU A 47 5.76 6.74 3.89
CA LEU A 47 4.58 6.27 4.60
C LEU A 47 3.69 7.46 4.95
N ASN A 48 2.39 7.28 4.89
CA ASN A 48 1.44 8.28 5.35
C ASN A 48 0.23 7.62 6.01
N LYS A 49 -0.36 8.27 7.02
CA LYS A 49 -1.62 7.86 7.64
C LYS A 49 -2.74 8.76 7.12
N ILE A 50 -3.81 8.17 6.60
CA ILE A 50 -4.99 8.87 6.06
C ILE A 50 -6.18 8.52 6.94
N GLN A 51 -6.95 9.52 7.37
CA GLN A 51 -8.21 9.32 8.08
C GLN A 51 -9.29 8.81 7.11
N LEU A 52 -10.03 7.79 7.54
CA LEU A 52 -11.17 7.23 6.84
C LEU A 52 -12.45 7.50 7.63
N THR A 53 -13.58 7.51 6.93
CA THR A 53 -14.90 7.37 7.56
C THR A 53 -15.14 5.89 7.85
N PRO A 54 -15.34 5.48 9.11
CA PRO A 54 -15.56 4.08 9.45
C PRO A 54 -16.85 3.55 8.81
N GLY A 55 -16.80 2.33 8.29
CA GLY A 55 -17.94 1.68 7.67
C GLY A 55 -17.57 0.31 7.13
N LEU A 56 -18.59 -0.50 6.85
CA LEU A 56 -18.45 -1.75 6.13
C LEU A 56 -19.04 -1.60 4.73
N ASP A 57 -18.37 -2.21 3.77
CA ASP A 57 -18.90 -2.35 2.42
C ASP A 57 -18.67 -3.79 1.94
N TYR A 58 -19.40 -4.21 0.92
CA TYR A 58 -19.27 -5.54 0.34
C TYR A 58 -18.66 -5.45 -1.06
N ASP A 59 -17.40 -5.90 -1.18
CA ASP A 59 -16.76 -6.00 -2.48
C ASP A 59 -17.28 -7.25 -3.20
N ILE A 60 -18.11 -7.03 -4.24
CA ILE A 60 -18.70 -8.08 -5.08
C ILE A 60 -17.62 -8.87 -5.82
N THR A 61 -16.50 -8.23 -6.19
CA THR A 61 -15.42 -8.85 -6.96
C THR A 61 -14.63 -9.82 -6.08
N ALA A 62 -14.27 -9.39 -4.87
CA ALA A 62 -13.59 -10.22 -3.90
C ALA A 62 -14.53 -11.16 -3.11
N ARG A 63 -15.86 -10.95 -3.25
CA ARG A 63 -16.92 -11.63 -2.49
C ARG A 63 -16.69 -11.55 -0.98
N SER A 64 -16.18 -10.41 -0.51
CA SER A 64 -15.74 -10.22 0.87
C SER A 64 -16.21 -8.89 1.42
N VAL A 65 -16.44 -8.85 2.73
CA VAL A 65 -16.68 -7.59 3.45
C VAL A 65 -15.36 -6.84 3.60
N ILE A 66 -15.35 -5.56 3.28
CA ILE A 66 -14.24 -4.63 3.47
C ILE A 66 -14.58 -3.59 4.55
N GLY A 67 -13.56 -2.88 5.05
CA GLY A 67 -13.73 -1.85 6.10
C GLY A 67 -13.27 -2.27 7.49
N ARG A 68 -12.63 -3.44 7.60
CA ARG A 68 -11.96 -3.91 8.82
C ARG A 68 -10.45 -3.70 8.74
N PRO A 69 -9.73 -3.62 9.88
CA PRO A 69 -8.28 -3.58 9.88
C PRO A 69 -7.66 -4.76 9.13
N THR A 70 -6.57 -4.50 8.39
CA THR A 70 -5.82 -5.54 7.65
C THR A 70 -4.52 -5.92 8.33
N LEU A 71 -4.26 -5.41 9.53
CA LEU A 71 -3.17 -5.89 10.36
C LEU A 71 -3.73 -6.86 11.41
N PRO A 72 -3.11 -8.03 11.61
CA PRO A 72 -3.55 -8.97 12.63
C PRO A 72 -3.44 -8.30 13.99
N SER A 73 -4.56 -8.29 14.71
CA SER A 73 -4.61 -7.87 16.10
C SER A 73 -4.47 -9.09 17.00
N SER A 74 -3.73 -8.96 18.09
CA SER A 74 -3.62 -9.98 19.13
C SER A 74 -4.91 -10.15 19.95
N ASP A 75 -5.85 -9.21 19.83
CA ASP A 75 -7.14 -9.23 20.52
C ASP A 75 -8.22 -9.88 19.65
N PRO A 76 -8.89 -10.96 20.13
CA PRO A 76 -10.03 -11.58 19.44
C PRO A 76 -11.23 -10.64 19.25
N SER A 77 -11.32 -9.51 19.96
CA SER A 77 -12.37 -8.50 19.75
C SER A 77 -12.23 -7.72 18.43
N ALA A 78 -11.04 -7.77 17.80
CA ALA A 78 -10.73 -7.00 16.59
C ALA A 78 -11.55 -7.40 15.36
N GLU A 79 -12.18 -8.59 15.36
CA GLU A 79 -13.17 -8.96 14.33
C GLU A 79 -14.44 -8.11 14.37
N THR A 80 -14.61 -7.20 15.34
CA THR A 80 -15.76 -6.29 15.40
C THR A 80 -15.40 -4.83 15.10
N VAL A 81 -14.10 -4.52 15.03
CA VAL A 81 -13.61 -3.14 14.92
C VAL A 81 -13.62 -2.68 13.46
N LEU A 82 -14.01 -1.43 13.25
CA LEU A 82 -13.98 -0.77 11.95
C LEU A 82 -12.66 -0.04 11.76
N ALA A 83 -12.14 -0.05 10.53
CA ALA A 83 -10.98 0.75 10.18
C ALA A 83 -11.33 2.24 10.22
N THR A 84 -10.53 3.01 10.96
CA THR A 84 -10.64 4.48 11.03
C THR A 84 -9.56 5.16 10.18
N HIS A 85 -8.52 4.43 9.80
CA HIS A 85 -7.37 4.96 9.10
C HIS A 85 -6.82 4.00 8.05
N ALA A 86 -6.10 4.56 7.07
CA ALA A 86 -5.26 3.82 6.14
C ALA A 86 -3.80 4.23 6.32
N LEU A 87 -2.93 3.26 6.57
CA LEU A 87 -1.48 3.41 6.45
C LEU A 87 -1.08 3.14 4.99
N VAL A 88 -0.76 4.19 4.25
CA VAL A 88 -0.45 4.13 2.81
C VAL A 88 1.05 4.19 2.58
N PHE A 89 1.55 3.30 1.74
CA PHE A 89 2.94 3.26 1.29
C PHE A 89 3.00 3.83 -0.12
N MET A 90 3.89 4.79 -0.33
CA MET A 90 4.06 5.51 -1.58
C MET A 90 5.52 5.50 -2.02
N LEU A 91 5.75 5.37 -3.32
CA LEU A 91 7.03 5.69 -3.93
C LEU A 91 7.01 7.13 -4.43
N GLY A 92 8.11 7.85 -4.22
CA GLY A 92 8.28 9.20 -4.76
C GLY A 92 9.65 9.41 -5.37
N GLY A 93 9.69 10.14 -6.48
CA GLY A 93 10.96 10.50 -7.13
C GLY A 93 11.79 11.46 -6.30
N ILE A 94 13.10 11.25 -6.28
CA ILE A 94 14.07 12.13 -5.61
C ILE A 94 14.49 13.26 -6.56
N ALA A 95 14.86 12.93 -7.80
CA ALA A 95 15.32 13.91 -8.79
C ALA A 95 14.16 14.59 -9.55
N SER A 96 13.04 13.88 -9.73
CA SER A 96 11.85 14.38 -10.43
C SER A 96 10.60 14.27 -9.56
N ARG A 97 9.66 15.19 -9.75
CA ARG A 97 8.44 15.29 -8.93
C ARG A 97 7.38 14.30 -9.41
N TRP A 98 7.37 13.11 -8.82
CA TRP A 98 6.27 12.15 -8.95
C TRP A 98 6.05 11.41 -7.64
N LYS A 99 4.81 10.95 -7.41
CA LYS A 99 4.43 10.09 -6.28
C LYS A 99 3.42 9.05 -6.76
N GLN A 100 3.51 7.83 -6.25
CA GLN A 100 2.60 6.75 -6.56
C GLN A 100 2.35 5.90 -5.31
N SER A 101 1.08 5.75 -4.91
CA SER A 101 0.69 4.78 -3.87
C SER A 101 0.86 3.37 -4.41
N VAL A 102 1.50 2.51 -3.64
CA VAL A 102 1.90 1.15 -4.05
C VAL A 102 1.27 0.05 -3.21
N THR A 103 0.91 0.34 -1.96
CA THR A 103 0.13 -0.55 -1.09
C THR A 103 -0.45 0.24 0.09
N TYR A 104 -1.38 -0.36 0.84
CA TYR A 104 -1.94 0.21 2.05
C TYR A 104 -2.35 -0.88 3.05
N HIS A 105 -2.39 -0.51 4.33
CA HIS A 105 -3.07 -1.24 5.39
C HIS A 105 -4.21 -0.43 5.97
N LEU A 106 -5.31 -1.10 6.32
CA LEU A 106 -6.37 -0.50 7.10
C LEU A 106 -6.06 -0.70 8.59
N THR A 107 -6.22 0.35 9.38
CA THR A 107 -5.96 0.33 10.82
C THR A 107 -7.14 0.95 11.56
N ALA A 108 -7.42 0.47 12.76
CA ALA A 108 -8.27 1.16 13.72
C ALA A 108 -7.40 2.09 14.60
N ASP A 109 -8.04 3.04 15.29
CA ASP A 109 -7.39 3.67 16.43
C ASP A 109 -7.49 2.71 17.61
N GLU A 110 -6.36 2.53 18.31
CA GLU A 110 -6.32 1.84 19.60
C GLU A 110 -7.10 2.62 20.68
#